data_AF-U1QHJ1-F1
#
_entry.id   AF-U1QHJ1-F1
#
_cell.length_a   1.000
_cell.length_b   1.000
_cell.length_c   1.000
_cell.angle_alpha   90.00
_cell.angle_beta   90.00
_cell.angle_gamma   90.00
#
_symmetry.space_group_name_H-M   'P 1'
#
loop_
_entity.id
_entity.type
_entity.pdbx_description
1 polymer ?
#
loop_
_entity_poly.entity_id
_entity_poly.type
_entity_poly.pdbx_seq_one_letter_code
_entity_poly.pdbx_strand_id
1 'polypeptide(L)'
;MLLNATFLSDDALETDSQQLAVQTRETLSAWYPERRFDDLEPLRTDRIPFAQFAQPPGIHESLPAVRDGGRRTYLAGEYTEWSSIQGAMKSGRKAARAVLEDQ
;
A
#
# COMPACT_ATOMS: atom_id res chain seq x y z
N MET A 1 5.12 -11.88 20.50
CA MET A 1 5.60 -11.06 19.37
C MET A 1 4.47 -10.97 18.37
N LEU A 2 4.21 -9.79 17.79
CA LEU A 2 3.23 -9.65 16.70
C LEU A 2 3.99 -9.58 15.38
N LEU A 3 3.49 -10.31 14.38
CA LEU A 3 4.01 -10.33 13.02
C LEU A 3 2.91 -9.88 12.07
N ASN A 4 3.30 -9.18 11.01
CA ASN A 4 2.45 -8.88 9.87
C ASN A 4 3.08 -9.49 8.62
N ALA A 5 2.28 -10.25 7.87
CA ALA A 5 2.66 -10.78 6.57
C ALA A 5 1.77 -10.10 5.51
N THR A 6 2.38 -9.67 4.42
CA THR A 6 1.68 -9.02 3.30
C THR A 6 1.79 -9.91 2.07
N PHE A 7 0.65 -10.17 1.43
CA PHE A 7 0.53 -10.89 0.17
C PHE A 7 0.01 -9.91 -0.88
N LEU A 8 0.65 -9.85 -2.05
CA LEU A 8 0.38 -8.83 -3.07
C LEU A 8 -0.28 -9.37 -4.35
N SER A 9 -0.56 -10.68 -4.42
CA SER A 9 -1.20 -11.29 -5.60
C SER A 9 -2.72 -11.24 -5.51
N ASP A 10 -3.38 -11.16 -6.66
CA ASP A 10 -4.85 -11.23 -6.75
C ASP A 10 -5.39 -12.54 -6.17
N ASP A 11 -4.67 -13.65 -6.37
CA ASP A 11 -5.01 -14.95 -5.79
C ASP A 11 -5.09 -14.93 -4.25
N ALA A 12 -4.34 -14.03 -3.59
CA ALA A 12 -4.35 -13.93 -2.13
C ALA A 12 -5.66 -13.35 -1.59
N LEU A 13 -6.45 -12.63 -2.41
CA LEU A 13 -7.76 -12.12 -2.01
C LEU A 13 -8.75 -13.26 -1.77
N GLU A 14 -8.69 -14.30 -2.60
CA GLU A 14 -9.58 -15.47 -2.55
C GLU A 14 -9.02 -16.62 -1.70
N THR A 15 -7.73 -16.57 -1.36
CA THR A 15 -7.09 -17.59 -0.53
C THR A 15 -7.64 -17.55 0.90
N ASP A 16 -7.86 -18.73 1.49
CA ASP A 16 -8.34 -18.83 2.86
C ASP A 16 -7.30 -18.29 3.85
N SER A 17 -7.78 -17.65 4.92
CA SER A 17 -6.92 -17.02 5.91
C SER A 17 -5.99 -18.02 6.63
N GLN A 18 -6.43 -19.26 6.83
CA GLN A 18 -5.58 -20.30 7.44
C GLN A 18 -4.51 -20.77 6.48
N GLN A 19 -4.82 -20.83 5.17
CA GLN A 19 -3.82 -21.16 4.16
C GLN A 19 -2.72 -20.09 4.10
N LEU A 20 -3.08 -18.81 4.14
CA LEU A 20 -2.10 -17.70 4.22
C LEU A 20 -1.23 -17.80 5.49
N ALA A 21 -1.81 -18.22 6.61
CA ALA A 21 -1.07 -18.44 7.86
C ALA A 21 -0.08 -19.62 7.76
N VAL A 22 -0.47 -20.71 7.10
CA VAL A 22 0.43 -21.85 6.81
C VAL A 22 1.60 -21.40 5.94
N GLN A 23 1.33 -20.72 4.82
CA GLN A 23 2.37 -20.20 3.93
C GLN A 23 3.33 -19.25 4.66
N THR A 24 2.80 -18.42 5.57
CA THR A 24 3.62 -17.53 6.40
C THR A 24 4.57 -18.33 7.30
N ARG A 25 4.07 -19.36 8.00
CA ARG A 25 4.90 -20.22 8.86
C ARG A 25 5.97 -20.97 8.06
N GLU A 26 5.60 -21.56 6.92
CA GLU A 26 6.54 -22.25 6.05
C GLU A 26 7.65 -21.33 5.54
N THR A 27 7.28 -20.12 5.10
CA THR A 27 8.24 -19.10 4.62
C THR A 27 9.18 -18.66 5.73
N LEU A 28 8.66 -18.35 6.92
CA LEU A 28 9.47 -17.93 8.06
C LEU A 28 10.41 -19.04 8.54
N SER A 29 9.93 -20.29 8.61
CA SER A 29 10.76 -21.45 8.95
C SER A 29 11.89 -21.69 7.93
N ALA A 30 11.63 -21.45 6.65
CA ALA A 30 12.65 -21.55 5.60
C ALA A 30 13.71 -20.45 5.70
N TRP A 31 13.31 -19.21 6.04
CA TRP A 31 14.23 -18.08 6.19
C TRP A 31 15.03 -18.11 7.49
N TYR A 32 14.46 -18.66 8.55
CA TYR A 32 15.02 -18.67 9.90
C TYR A 32 14.96 -20.07 10.53
N PRO A 33 15.75 -21.03 10.03
CA PRO A 33 15.66 -22.43 10.44
C PRO A 33 15.97 -22.69 11.93
N GLU A 34 16.70 -21.79 12.58
CA GLU A 34 17.00 -21.85 14.00
C GLU A 34 15.85 -21.35 14.91
N ARG A 35 14.77 -20.81 14.32
CA ARG A 35 13.60 -20.30 15.04
C ARG A 35 12.42 -21.25 14.91
N ARG A 36 11.52 -21.21 15.91
CA ARG A 36 10.26 -21.97 15.91
C ARG A 36 9.07 -21.05 15.65
N PHE A 37 8.18 -21.48 14.75
CA PHE A 37 6.98 -20.73 14.36
C PHE A 37 5.70 -21.55 14.52
N ASP A 38 5.78 -22.73 15.15
CA ASP A 38 4.65 -23.66 15.34
C ASP A 38 3.49 -23.04 16.13
N ASP A 39 3.83 -22.16 17.08
CA ASP A 39 2.86 -21.49 17.96
C ASP A 39 2.28 -20.19 17.34
N LEU A 40 2.56 -19.89 16.06
CA LEU A 40 1.97 -18.73 15.39
C LEU A 40 0.50 -18.96 15.06
N GLU A 41 -0.35 -18.16 15.71
CA GLU A 41 -1.79 -18.15 15.50
C GLU A 41 -2.23 -16.93 14.65
N PRO A 42 -3.08 -17.11 13.62
CA PRO A 42 -3.63 -16.00 12.87
C PRO A 42 -4.65 -15.24 13.71
N LEU A 43 -4.40 -13.95 13.95
CA LEU A 43 -5.32 -13.09 14.71
C LEU A 43 -6.37 -12.42 13.82
N ARG A 44 -5.95 -11.93 12.66
CA ARG A 44 -6.79 -11.18 11.72
C ARG A 44 -6.18 -11.21 10.32
N THR A 45 -7.04 -11.32 9.32
CA THR A 45 -6.69 -11.15 7.90
C THR A 45 -7.55 -10.04 7.34
N ASP A 46 -6.92 -8.97 6.88
CA ASP A 46 -7.58 -7.87 6.18
C ASP A 46 -7.40 -8.06 4.66
N ARG A 47 -8.51 -8.10 3.93
CA ARG A 47 -8.52 -8.18 2.47
C ARG A 47 -8.72 -6.77 1.90
N ILE A 48 -7.72 -6.27 1.18
CA ILE A 48 -7.71 -4.91 0.66
C ILE A 48 -7.57 -4.98 -0.88
N PRO A 49 -8.69 -4.94 -1.63
CA PRO A 49 -8.65 -5.08 -3.09
C PRO A 49 -7.88 -3.97 -3.81
N PHE A 50 -7.77 -2.80 -3.18
CA PHE A 50 -7.06 -1.63 -3.70
C PHE A 50 -6.13 -1.07 -2.64
N ALA A 51 -5.02 -1.78 -2.37
CA ALA A 51 -4.05 -1.38 -1.35
C ALA A 51 -3.05 -0.34 -1.87
N GLN A 52 -2.50 -0.58 -3.06
CA GLN A 52 -1.55 0.31 -3.74
C GLN A 52 -1.84 0.26 -5.24
N PHE A 53 -1.75 1.40 -5.91
CA PHE A 53 -1.83 1.41 -7.38
C PHE A 53 -0.52 0.91 -7.98
N ALA A 54 -0.59 0.27 -9.15
CA ALA A 54 0.59 -0.23 -9.84
C ALA A 54 1.53 0.92 -10.22
N GLN A 55 2.82 0.76 -9.96
CA GLN A 55 3.84 1.74 -10.31
C GLN A 55 4.83 1.19 -11.35
N PRO A 56 4.38 0.88 -12.58
CA PRO A 56 5.28 0.46 -13.64
C PRO A 56 6.25 1.59 -13.98
N PRO A 57 7.41 1.27 -14.59
CA PRO A 57 8.33 2.28 -15.10
C PRO A 57 7.59 3.33 -15.95
N GLY A 58 7.84 4.62 -15.67
CA GLY A 58 7.23 5.75 -16.39
C GLY A 58 5.90 6.26 -15.82
N ILE A 59 5.29 5.61 -14.83
CA ILE A 59 3.96 5.98 -14.32
C ILE A 59 3.86 7.44 -13.84
N HIS A 60 4.94 8.00 -13.29
CA HIS A 60 4.93 9.35 -12.71
C HIS A 60 4.66 10.47 -13.73
N GLU A 61 4.87 10.19 -15.02
CA GLU A 61 4.59 11.14 -16.12
C GLU A 61 3.11 11.23 -16.44
N SER A 62 2.31 10.22 -16.06
CA SER A 62 0.87 10.15 -16.34
C SER A 62 0.00 10.34 -15.10
N LEU A 63 0.59 10.53 -13.91
CA LEU A 63 -0.17 10.79 -12.69
C LEU A 63 -0.88 12.15 -12.76
N PRO A 64 -2.10 12.27 -12.22
CA PRO A 64 -2.81 13.53 -12.15
C PRO A 64 -2.00 14.62 -11.46
N ALA A 65 -2.01 15.82 -12.02
CA ALA A 65 -1.45 17.00 -11.40
C ALA A 65 -2.40 17.57 -10.35
N VAL A 66 -1.83 18.34 -9.42
CA VAL A 66 -2.58 18.97 -8.31
C VAL A 66 -3.73 19.88 -8.79
N ARG A 67 -3.66 20.44 -10.00
CA ARG A 67 -4.69 21.34 -10.57
C ARG A 67 -5.65 20.66 -11.56
N ASP A 68 -5.55 19.35 -11.77
CA ASP A 68 -6.39 18.63 -12.72
C ASP A 68 -7.86 18.50 -12.28
N GLY A 69 -8.17 18.83 -11.02
CA GLY A 69 -9.54 18.88 -10.50
C GLY A 69 -10.38 20.06 -11.04
N GLY A 70 -9.76 21.03 -11.72
CA GLY A 70 -10.41 22.23 -12.24
C GLY A 70 -10.21 23.47 -11.35
N ARG A 71 -10.88 24.58 -11.70
CA ARG A 71 -10.52 25.95 -11.24
C ARG A 71 -10.46 26.17 -9.73
N ARG A 72 -11.17 25.38 -8.92
CA ARG A 72 -11.20 25.51 -7.46
C ARG A 72 -11.12 24.16 -6.74
N THR A 73 -10.54 23.18 -7.41
CA THR A 73 -10.44 21.82 -6.90
C THR A 73 -9.00 21.38 -7.04
N TYR A 74 -8.37 21.05 -5.90
CA TYR A 74 -7.01 20.57 -5.86
C TYR A 74 -7.00 19.09 -5.51
N LEU A 75 -6.27 18.30 -6.30
CA LEU A 75 -6.12 16.88 -6.05
C LEU A 75 -5.02 16.66 -5.02
N ALA A 76 -5.33 15.85 -4.00
CA ALA A 76 -4.37 15.43 -2.99
C ALA A 76 -4.54 13.94 -2.70
N GLY A 77 -3.43 13.22 -2.66
CA GLY A 77 -3.38 11.78 -2.45
C GLY A 77 -2.12 11.18 -3.07
N GLU A 78 -1.79 9.96 -2.66
CA GLU A 78 -0.60 9.26 -3.19
C GLU A 78 -0.64 9.09 -4.72
N TYR A 79 -1.83 9.04 -5.32
CA TYR A 79 -2.05 8.91 -6.76
C TYR A 79 -1.60 10.14 -7.57
N THR A 80 -1.27 11.27 -6.93
CA THR A 80 -0.71 12.45 -7.62
C THR A 80 0.82 12.52 -7.52
N GLU A 81 1.48 11.60 -6.82
CA GLU A 81 2.95 11.61 -6.62
C GLU A 81 3.57 10.21 -6.80
N TRP A 82 3.32 9.30 -5.85
CA TRP A 82 3.75 7.91 -5.85
C TRP A 82 3.03 7.17 -4.70
N SER A 83 2.77 5.87 -4.86
CA SER A 83 2.03 5.07 -3.87
C SER A 83 2.84 4.85 -2.61
N SER A 84 2.69 5.75 -1.64
CA SER A 84 3.22 5.65 -0.28
C SER A 84 2.67 6.75 0.62
N ILE A 85 2.88 6.59 1.93
CA ILE A 85 2.61 7.64 2.93
C ILE A 85 3.39 8.93 2.61
N GLN A 86 4.67 8.83 2.22
CA GLN A 86 5.48 10.01 1.88
C GLN A 86 4.95 10.72 0.62
N GLY A 87 4.49 9.96 -0.38
CA GLY A 87 3.86 10.47 -1.58
C GLY A 87 2.58 11.23 -1.26
N ALA A 88 1.71 10.65 -0.43
CA ALA A 88 0.50 11.32 0.07
C ALA A 88 0.81 12.61 0.82
N MET A 89 1.80 12.61 1.72
CA MET A 89 2.19 13.81 2.45
C MET A 89 2.75 14.91 1.54
N LYS A 90 3.58 14.55 0.55
CA LYS A 90 4.11 15.49 -0.44
C LYS A 90 2.99 16.08 -1.30
N SER A 91 2.07 15.23 -1.76
CA SER A 91 0.88 15.63 -2.51
C SER A 91 0.05 16.67 -1.73
N GLY A 92 -0.26 16.38 -0.46
CA GLY A 92 -1.00 17.30 0.41
C GLY A 92 -0.31 18.66 0.57
N ARG A 93 1.02 18.68 0.70
CA ARG A 93 1.80 19.93 0.76
C ARG A 93 1.70 20.73 -0.54
N LYS A 94 1.75 20.06 -1.70
CA LYS A 94 1.60 20.72 -3.01
C LYS A 94 0.20 21.30 -3.18
N ALA A 95 -0.85 20.58 -2.77
CA ALA A 95 -2.23 21.07 -2.81
C ALA A 95 -2.39 22.32 -1.94
N ALA A 96 -1.90 22.28 -0.69
CA ALA A 96 -1.93 23.45 0.20
C ALA A 96 -1.20 24.66 -0.40
N ARG A 97 -0.04 24.44 -1.03
CA ARG A 97 0.71 25.51 -1.69
C ARG A 97 -0.06 26.10 -2.88
N ALA A 98 -0.62 25.25 -3.74
CA ALA A 98 -1.39 25.68 -4.90
C ALA A 98 -2.62 26.51 -4.50
N VAL A 99 -3.31 26.13 -3.42
CA VAL A 99 -4.39 26.93 -2.84
C VAL A 99 -3.90 28.32 -2.47
N LEU A 100 -2.77 28.44 -1.76
CA LEU A 100 -2.21 29.72 -1.31
C LEU A 100 -1.73 30.61 -2.47
N GLU A 101 -1.20 30.01 -3.53
CA GLU A 101 -0.72 30.72 -4.74
C GLU A 101 -1.88 31.29 -5.57
N ASP A 102 -3.03 30.61 -5.56
CA ASP A 102 -4.19 30.96 -6.38
C ASP A 102 -5.22 31.84 -5.62
N GLN A 103 -4.89 32.30 -4.39
CA GLN A 103 -5.74 33.20 -3.57
C GLN A 103 -5.81 34.63 -4.12
#